data_AF-A0A1G2I6D6-F1
#
_entry.id   AF-A0A1G2I6D6-F1
#
_cell.length_a   1.000
_cell.length_b   1.000
_cell.length_c   1.000
_cell.angle_alpha   90.00
_cell.angle_beta   90.00
_cell.angle_gamma   90.00
#
_symmetry.space_group_name_H-M   'P 1'
#
loop_
_entity.id
_entity.type
_entity.pdbx_description
1 polymer ?
#
loop_
_entity_poly.entity_id
_entity_poly.type
_entity_poly.pdbx_seq_one_letter_code
_entity_poly.pdbx_strand_id
1 'polypeptide(L)'
;DVALIAGQQPTLIKSKKSIAGFKLREGIEIAAMSTLRKDKMWDFLERLIYLSLPRSRDFKGLEPKSVDQGGNLNIGFREHINFPEIFTEKEKTIFGLQVTVSTNAKNQE
;
A
#
# COMPACT_ATOMS: atom_id res chain seq x y z
N ASP A 1 4.37 2.70 -10.97
CA ASP A 1 4.68 1.60 -10.03
C ASP A 1 3.45 1.00 -9.37
N VAL A 2 2.59 1.81 -8.70
CA VAL A 2 1.36 1.30 -8.07
C VAL A 2 0.47 0.50 -9.04
N ALA A 3 0.38 0.92 -10.31
CA ALA A 3 -0.36 0.18 -11.34
C ALA A 3 0.20 -1.23 -11.62
N LEU A 4 1.54 -1.37 -11.62
CA LEU A 4 2.22 -2.64 -11.84
C LEU A 4 2.00 -3.57 -10.65
N ILE A 5 2.19 -3.05 -9.44
CA ILE A 5 1.97 -3.78 -8.18
C ILE A 5 0.52 -4.28 -8.08
N ALA A 6 -0.45 -3.39 -8.30
CA ALA A 6 -1.86 -3.69 -8.11
C ALA A 6 -2.53 -4.37 -9.31
N GLY A 7 -1.90 -4.42 -10.49
CA GLY A 7 -2.53 -4.91 -11.73
C GLY A 7 -3.78 -4.12 -12.14
N GLN A 8 -3.88 -2.87 -11.72
CA GLN A 8 -5.03 -1.99 -11.92
C GLN A 8 -4.58 -0.53 -11.92
N GLN A 9 -5.15 0.27 -12.83
CA GLN A 9 -4.90 1.70 -12.89
C GLN A 9 -5.29 2.36 -11.55
N PRO A 10 -4.37 3.03 -10.84
CA PRO A 10 -4.69 3.70 -9.59
C PRO A 10 -5.51 4.96 -9.84
N THR A 11 -6.35 5.30 -8.88
CA THR A 11 -7.04 6.58 -8.83
C THR A 11 -6.11 7.61 -8.20
N LEU A 12 -5.98 8.77 -8.86
CA LEU A 12 -5.26 9.91 -8.34
C LEU A 12 -6.15 10.69 -7.38
N ILE A 13 -5.66 10.88 -6.15
CA ILE A 13 -6.36 11.59 -5.08
C ILE A 13 -5.92 13.04 -5.10
N LYS A 14 -6.89 13.94 -5.18
CA LYS A 14 -6.68 15.39 -5.12
C LYS A 14 -6.75 15.89 -3.68
N SER A 15 -5.98 16.92 -3.37
CA SER A 15 -6.04 17.62 -2.09
C SER A 15 -7.42 18.25 -1.89
N LYS A 16 -7.96 18.09 -0.68
CA LYS A 16 -9.27 18.64 -0.29
C LYS A 16 -9.19 20.06 0.27
N LYS A 17 -8.01 20.49 0.71
CA LYS A 17 -7.78 21.77 1.40
C LYS A 17 -6.44 22.35 0.99
N SER A 18 -6.37 23.68 0.97
CA SER A 18 -5.11 24.42 0.83
C SER A 18 -4.47 24.61 2.19
N ILE A 19 -3.21 24.21 2.35
CA ILE A 19 -2.45 24.37 3.60
C ILE A 19 -1.05 24.86 3.24
N ALA A 20 -0.78 26.13 3.55
CA ALA A 20 0.47 26.80 3.18
C ALA A 20 1.73 26.11 3.75
N GLY A 21 1.66 25.61 4.99
CA GLY A 21 2.78 24.92 5.65
C GLY A 21 3.24 23.64 4.93
N PHE A 22 2.32 22.94 4.25
CA PHE A 22 2.64 21.77 3.42
C PHE A 22 2.85 22.12 1.95
N LYS A 23 2.83 23.41 1.59
CA LYS A 23 2.86 23.90 0.21
C LYS A 23 1.75 23.29 -0.66
N LEU A 24 0.63 22.93 -0.05
CA LEU A 24 -0.52 22.32 -0.70
C LEU A 24 -1.54 23.38 -1.13
N ARG A 25 -2.01 23.28 -2.37
CA ARG A 25 -3.18 24.00 -2.90
C ARG A 25 -4.30 23.00 -3.14
N GLU A 26 -5.54 23.42 -3.04
CA GLU A 26 -6.72 22.60 -3.31
C GLU A 26 -6.75 22.11 -4.76
N GLY A 27 -7.17 20.85 -4.97
CA GLY A 27 -7.34 20.27 -6.29
C GLY A 27 -6.09 19.68 -6.94
N ILE A 28 -4.90 19.83 -6.33
CA ILE A 28 -3.67 19.22 -6.83
C ILE A 28 -3.61 17.74 -6.49
N GLU A 29 -3.02 16.93 -7.37
CA GLU A 29 -2.85 15.49 -7.15
C GLU A 29 -1.74 15.24 -6.12
N ILE A 30 -2.05 14.48 -5.08
CA ILE A 30 -1.15 14.28 -3.92
C ILE A 30 -0.86 12.82 -3.63
N ALA A 31 -1.72 11.89 -4.06
CA ALA A 31 -1.55 10.47 -3.78
C ALA A 31 -2.18 9.62 -4.89
N ALA A 32 -1.73 8.37 -4.98
CA ALA A 32 -2.31 7.36 -5.84
C ALA A 32 -2.81 6.20 -4.97
N MET A 33 -4.03 5.71 -5.23
CA MET A 33 -4.64 4.61 -4.50
C MET A 33 -5.32 3.65 -5.47
N SER A 34 -5.23 2.35 -5.18
CA SER A 34 -6.03 1.34 -5.88
C SER A 34 -6.78 0.50 -4.86
N THR A 35 -8.06 0.26 -5.10
CA THR A 35 -8.86 -0.67 -4.31
C THR A 35 -9.07 -1.94 -5.13
N LEU A 36 -8.58 -3.06 -4.59
CA LEU A 36 -8.75 -4.38 -5.18
C LEU A 36 -9.89 -5.11 -4.49
N ARG A 37 -10.71 -5.82 -5.26
CA ARG A 37 -11.85 -6.62 -4.76
C ARG A 37 -11.94 -7.93 -5.53
N LYS A 38 -12.62 -8.93 -4.94
CA LYS A 38 -12.84 -10.26 -5.54
C LYS A 38 -11.51 -10.92 -5.90
N ASP A 39 -11.41 -11.54 -7.07
CA ASP A 39 -10.25 -12.35 -7.49
C ASP A 39 -8.95 -11.56 -7.51
N LYS A 40 -8.98 -10.29 -7.95
CA LYS A 40 -7.80 -9.41 -7.95
C LYS A 40 -7.24 -9.15 -6.54
N MET A 41 -8.12 -9.11 -5.54
CA MET A 41 -7.71 -8.94 -4.15
C MET A 41 -6.99 -10.19 -3.64
N TRP A 42 -7.54 -11.36 -3.92
CA TRP A 42 -6.96 -12.64 -3.48
C TRP A 42 -5.62 -12.90 -4.16
N ASP A 43 -5.51 -12.67 -5.46
CA ASP A 43 -4.24 -12.76 -6.20
C ASP A 43 -3.17 -11.81 -5.64
N PHE A 44 -3.54 -10.56 -5.38
CA PHE A 44 -2.62 -9.60 -4.77
C PHE A 44 -2.20 -10.03 -3.36
N LEU A 45 -3.13 -10.54 -2.55
CA LEU A 45 -2.84 -11.00 -1.19
C LEU A 45 -1.90 -12.21 -1.19
N GLU A 46 -2.10 -13.15 -2.11
CA GLU A 46 -1.22 -14.30 -2.30
C GLU A 46 0.20 -13.84 -2.66
N ARG A 47 0.33 -12.97 -3.67
CA ARG A 47 1.62 -12.38 -4.05
C ARG A 47 2.26 -11.61 -2.90
N LEU A 48 1.47 -10.86 -2.12
CA LEU A 48 1.94 -10.12 -0.97
C LEU A 48 2.57 -11.06 0.07
N ILE A 49 1.86 -12.13 0.43
CA ILE A 49 2.28 -13.07 1.48
C ILE A 49 3.48 -13.90 1.04
N TYR A 50 3.45 -14.47 -0.18
CA TYR A 50 4.45 -15.43 -0.62
C TYR A 50 5.64 -14.81 -1.34
N LEU A 51 5.50 -13.62 -1.92
CA LEU A 51 6.57 -12.97 -2.69
C LEU A 51 7.10 -11.70 -2.03
N SER A 52 6.22 -10.75 -1.68
CA SER A 52 6.66 -9.41 -1.26
C SER A 52 7.13 -9.35 0.20
N LEU A 53 6.41 -9.95 1.15
CA LEU A 53 6.79 -9.93 2.56
C LEU A 53 8.14 -10.63 2.82
N PRO A 54 8.42 -11.82 2.26
CA PRO A 54 9.72 -12.49 2.44
C PRO A 54 10.89 -11.72 1.80
N ARG A 55 10.63 -10.91 0.77
CA ARG A 55 11.64 -10.05 0.12
C ARG A 55 11.93 -8.77 0.91
N SER A 56 11.05 -8.39 1.82
CA SER A 56 11.28 -7.21 2.66
C SER A 56 12.51 -7.41 3.53
N ARG A 57 13.44 -6.45 3.47
CA ARG A 57 14.62 -6.43 4.35
C ARG A 57 14.17 -6.43 5.81
N ASP A 58 14.79 -7.29 6.62
CA ASP A 58 14.52 -7.43 8.06
C ASP A 58 13.08 -7.86 8.42
N PHE A 59 12.39 -8.63 7.56
CA PHE A 59 11.05 -9.15 7.88
C PHE A 59 11.11 -10.15 9.05
N LYS A 60 10.52 -9.77 10.19
CA LYS A 60 10.42 -10.61 11.41
C LYS A 60 9.00 -11.14 11.65
N GLY A 61 8.14 -11.05 10.64
CA GLY A 61 6.70 -11.24 10.78
C GLY A 61 5.95 -9.92 10.93
N LEU A 62 4.62 -10.02 10.91
CA LEU A 62 3.73 -8.89 11.13
C LEU A 62 3.47 -8.74 12.63
N GLU A 63 3.56 -7.51 13.13
CA GLU A 63 3.24 -7.23 14.53
C GLU A 63 1.73 -7.34 14.76
N PRO A 64 1.25 -7.92 15.88
CA PRO A 64 -0.18 -7.94 16.21
C PRO A 64 -0.81 -6.54 16.31
N LYS A 65 0.02 -5.52 16.58
CA LYS A 65 -0.38 -4.11 16.60
C LYS A 65 -0.73 -3.54 15.23
N SER A 66 -0.37 -4.22 14.14
CA SER A 66 -0.76 -3.85 12.78
C SER A 66 -2.24 -4.05 12.51
N VAL A 67 -2.94 -4.82 13.36
CA VAL A 67 -4.39 -4.96 13.32
C VAL A 67 -5.02 -3.82 14.11
N ASP A 68 -5.88 -3.04 13.45
CA ASP A 68 -6.60 -1.95 14.11
C ASP A 68 -7.76 -2.46 14.97
N GLN A 69 -8.38 -1.57 15.75
CA GLN A 69 -9.52 -1.91 16.61
C GLN A 69 -10.72 -2.45 15.83
N GLY A 70 -10.81 -2.19 14.53
CA GLY A 70 -11.87 -2.70 13.65
C GLY A 70 -11.52 -4.02 12.99
N GLY A 71 -10.36 -4.62 13.29
CA GLY A 71 -9.92 -5.89 12.72
C GLY A 71 -9.33 -5.77 11.31
N ASN A 72 -8.98 -4.56 10.85
CA ASN A 72 -8.28 -4.38 9.58
C ASN A 72 -6.77 -4.45 9.79
N LEU A 73 -6.08 -5.12 8.88
CA LEU A 73 -4.63 -5.26 8.92
C LEU A 73 -3.99 -4.15 8.08
N ASN A 74 -3.09 -3.38 8.70
CA ASN A 74 -2.36 -2.29 8.06
C ASN A 74 -0.86 -2.61 8.01
N ILE A 75 -0.34 -2.77 6.80
CA ILE A 75 1.06 -3.11 6.53
C ILE A 75 1.75 -1.93 5.85
N GLY A 76 2.78 -1.41 6.49
CA GLY A 76 3.62 -0.33 5.94
C GLY A 76 4.91 -0.87 5.34
N PHE A 77 5.14 -0.59 4.08
CA PHE A 77 6.42 -0.82 3.39
C PHE A 77 7.19 0.49 3.35
N ARG A 78 8.43 0.47 3.86
CA ARG A 78 9.33 1.63 3.74
C ARG A 78 9.75 1.88 2.30
N GLU A 79 9.86 0.80 1.53
CA GLU A 79 10.38 0.80 0.17
C GLU A 79 9.47 -0.06 -0.70
N HIS A 80 8.88 0.51 -1.75
CA HIS A 80 8.03 -0.21 -2.70
C HIS A 80 8.81 -1.18 -3.62
N ILE A 81 10.14 -1.12 -3.63
CA ILE A 81 11.00 -2.04 -4.41
C ILE A 81 10.98 -3.49 -3.91
N ASN A 82 10.38 -3.74 -2.74
CA ASN A 82 10.18 -5.10 -2.22
C ASN A 82 9.18 -5.90 -3.06
N PHE A 83 8.39 -5.24 -3.89
CA PHE A 83 7.45 -5.88 -4.80
C PHE A 83 8.18 -6.42 -6.05
N PRO A 84 7.98 -7.69 -6.43
CA PRO A 84 8.67 -8.31 -7.56
C PRO A 84 8.34 -7.68 -8.92
N GLU A 85 7.23 -6.96 -9.03
CA GLU A 85 6.81 -6.27 -10.26
C GLU A 85 7.63 -5.00 -10.54
N ILE A 86 8.43 -4.53 -9.59
CA ILE A 86 9.21 -3.30 -9.69
C ILE A 86 10.63 -3.59 -10.16
N PHE A 87 11.03 -2.93 -11.25
CA PHE A 87 12.39 -3.01 -11.78
C PHE A 87 13.29 -2.00 -11.09
N THR A 88 14.05 -2.46 -10.10
CA THR A 88 14.92 -1.62 -9.25
C THR A 88 15.91 -0.75 -10.04
N GLU A 89 16.47 -1.27 -11.13
CA GLU A 89 17.44 -0.56 -11.98
C GLU A 89 16.85 0.66 -12.71
N LYS A 90 15.52 0.69 -12.90
CA LYS A 90 14.83 1.79 -13.59
C LYS A 90 14.23 2.80 -12.62
N GLU A 91 14.25 2.52 -11.32
CA GLU A 91 13.57 3.33 -10.33
C GLU A 91 14.42 4.53 -9.91
N LYS A 92 13.87 5.74 -10.01
CA LYS A 92 14.58 6.97 -9.67
C LYS A 92 14.31 7.40 -8.23
N THR A 93 13.16 7.02 -7.68
CA THR A 93 12.72 7.49 -6.37
C THR A 93 12.11 6.34 -5.59
N ILE A 94 12.71 6.01 -4.45
CA ILE A 94 12.14 5.03 -3.52
C ILE A 94 11.14 5.76 -2.63
N PHE A 95 9.88 5.33 -2.70
CA PHE A 95 8.82 5.77 -1.80
C PHE A 95 8.24 4.61 -0.98
N GLY A 96 7.59 4.96 0.13
CA GLY A 96 6.88 4.02 0.98
C GLY A 96 5.47 3.73 0.47
N LEU A 97 4.98 2.52 0.74
CA LEU A 97 3.65 2.06 0.34
C LEU A 97 2.91 1.51 1.55
N GLN A 98 1.62 1.82 1.68
CA GLN A 98 0.77 1.20 2.69
C GLN A 98 -0.24 0.28 2.02
N VAL A 99 -0.40 -0.91 2.58
CA VAL A 99 -1.42 -1.88 2.20
C VAL A 99 -2.36 -2.06 3.38
N THR A 100 -3.65 -1.88 3.14
CA THR A 100 -4.70 -2.13 4.13
C THR A 100 -5.57 -3.28 3.65
N VAL A 101 -5.61 -4.37 4.44
CA VAL A 101 -6.51 -5.49 4.24
C VAL A 101 -7.74 -5.24 5.10
N SER A 102 -8.85 -4.91 4.47
CA SER A 102 -10.12 -4.71 5.15
C SER A 102 -10.84 -6.04 5.31
N THR A 103 -11.32 -6.31 6.53
CA THR A 103 -12.00 -7.55 6.89
C THR A 103 -13.43 -7.27 7.32
N ASN A 104 -14.21 -8.34 7.53
CA ASN A 104 -15.52 -8.29 8.15
C ASN A 104 -15.48 -8.53 9.68
N ALA A 105 -14.28 -8.52 10.27
CA ALA A 105 -14.10 -8.61 11.71
C ALA A 105 -14.74 -7.39 12.40
N LYS A 106 -15.06 -7.55 13.68
CA LYS A 106 -15.71 -6.49 14.48
C LYS A 106 -14.78 -5.87 15.52
N ASN A 107 -13.67 -6.54 15.79
CA ASN A 107 -12.68 -6.19 16.80
C ASN A 107 -11.30 -6.74 16.36
N GLN A 108 -10.28 -6.41 17.15
CA GLN A 108 -8.89 -6.83 16.92
C GLN A 108 -8.60 -8.30 17.27
N GLU A 109 -9.41 -8.90 18.15
CA GLU A 109 -9.24 -10.28 18.65
C GLU A 109 -9.70 -11.36 17.65
#